data_AF-A0AAU0F3B0-F1
#
_entry.id   AF-A0AAU0F3B0-F1
#
_cell.length_a   1.000
_cell.length_b   1.000
_cell.length_c   1.000
_cell.angle_alpha   90.00
_cell.angle_beta   90.00
_cell.angle_gamma   90.00
#
_symmetry.space_group_name_H-M   'P 1'
#
loop_
_entity.id
_entity.type
_entity.pdbx_description
1 polymer ?
#
loop_
_entity_poly.entity_id
_entity_poly.type
_entity_poly.pdbx_seq_one_letter_code
_entity_poly.pdbx_strand_id
1 'polypeptide(L)'
;MDKNAQKTNAYQQNNNVLLSEGATIDTKPQLEIFADDVKCSHGCTVGQLNEDALFYLRARGISKNEAQALLLYAFANDAMENIDIEPLKEKISKLLAEKLEVNIEL
;
A
#
# COMPACT_ATOMS: atom_id res chain seq x y z
N MET A 1 -13.22 15.85 12.77
CA MET A 1 -14.31 16.52 12.04
C MET A 1 -14.85 17.62 12.94
N ASP A 2 -14.62 18.86 12.54
CA ASP A 2 -15.19 20.03 13.21
C ASP A 2 -16.72 19.98 13.18
N LYS A 3 -17.39 20.60 14.15
CA LYS A 3 -18.86 20.63 14.23
C LYS A 3 -19.51 21.25 12.99
N ASN A 4 -18.81 22.13 12.27
CA ASN A 4 -19.29 22.75 11.03
C ASN A 4 -19.02 21.90 9.78
N ALA A 5 -18.26 20.80 9.89
CA ALA A 5 -17.92 19.91 8.77
C ALA A 5 -19.04 18.91 8.46
N GLN A 6 -20.26 19.40 8.34
CA GLN A 6 -21.42 18.58 7.97
C GLN A 6 -21.28 18.12 6.52
N LYS A 7 -21.90 16.97 6.21
CA LYS A 7 -21.86 16.27 4.93
C LYS A 7 -20.48 15.82 4.47
N THR A 8 -19.48 15.87 5.34
CA THR A 8 -18.15 15.33 5.02
C THR A 8 -18.22 13.83 4.80
N ASN A 9 -17.64 13.37 3.69
CA ASN A 9 -17.37 11.97 3.42
C ASN A 9 -15.86 11.75 3.44
N ALA A 10 -15.38 10.96 4.40
CA ALA A 10 -13.96 10.72 4.61
C ALA A 10 -13.69 9.22 4.83
N TYR A 11 -12.63 8.73 4.20
CA TYR A 11 -12.15 7.37 4.36
C TYR A 11 -10.64 7.37 4.59
N GLN A 12 -10.19 6.60 5.57
CA GLN A 12 -8.77 6.38 5.84
C GLN A 12 -8.44 4.90 5.66
N GLN A 13 -7.42 4.57 4.87
CA GLN A 13 -6.94 3.20 4.70
C GLN A 13 -5.48 3.10 5.11
N ASN A 14 -5.15 2.09 5.92
CA ASN A 14 -3.79 1.74 6.30
C ASN A 14 -3.57 0.25 6.05
N ASN A 15 -2.85 -0.08 4.98
CA ASN A 15 -2.48 -1.46 4.67
C ASN A 15 -1.01 -1.65 4.98
N ASN A 16 -0.68 -2.77 5.62
CA ASN A 16 0.67 -3.06 6.07
C ASN A 16 1.08 -4.49 5.67
N VAL A 17 2.30 -4.64 5.16
CA VAL A 17 2.88 -5.94 4.83
C VAL A 17 4.13 -6.15 5.67
N LEU A 18 4.15 -7.23 6.45
CA LEU A 18 5.31 -7.68 7.22
C LEU A 18 6.18 -8.59 6.34
N LEU A 19 7.47 -8.26 6.24
CA LEU A 19 8.41 -8.95 5.34
C LEU A 19 9.23 -10.04 6.03
N SER A 20 9.22 -10.08 7.35
CA SER A 20 9.95 -11.05 8.15
C SER A 20 9.19 -11.37 9.43
N GLU A 21 9.50 -12.51 10.03
CA GLU A 21 8.87 -12.99 11.26
C GLU A 21 9.08 -12.03 12.46
N GLY A 22 10.23 -11.35 12.51
CA GLY A 22 10.54 -10.36 13.53
C GLY A 22 10.06 -8.93 13.22
N ALA A 23 9.42 -8.71 12.07
CA ALA A 23 8.91 -7.39 11.72
C ALA A 23 7.68 -7.05 12.58
N THR A 24 7.61 -5.81 13.04
CA THR A 24 6.50 -5.30 13.84
C THR A 24 5.96 -4.02 13.23
N ILE A 25 4.66 -3.79 13.41
CA ILE A 25 3.98 -2.55 13.03
C ILE A 25 2.95 -2.21 14.10
N ASP A 26 3.00 -0.97 14.57
CA ASP A 26 2.01 -0.43 15.49
C ASP A 26 1.14 0.57 14.71
N THR A 27 -0.16 0.31 14.67
CA THR A 27 -1.12 1.15 13.94
C THR A 27 -2.33 1.44 14.82
N LYS A 28 -2.63 2.74 14.95
CA LYS A 28 -3.72 3.25 15.76
C LYS A 28 -4.47 4.33 14.97
N PRO A 29 -5.35 3.94 14.04
CA PRO A 29 -6.14 4.92 13.31
C PRO A 29 -7.18 5.51 14.27
N GLN A 30 -7.25 6.84 14.35
CA GLN A 30 -8.13 7.56 15.28
C GLN A 30 -8.95 8.61 14.52
N LEU A 31 -10.24 8.68 14.84
CA LEU A 31 -11.16 9.69 14.30
C LEU A 31 -11.83 10.41 15.47
N GLU A 32 -11.76 11.73 15.46
CA GLU A 32 -12.53 12.59 16.38
C GLU A 32 -13.63 13.25 15.57
N ILE A 33 -14.89 12.96 15.87
CA ILE A 33 -16.04 13.40 15.07
C ILE A 33 -17.01 14.18 15.95
N PHE A 34 -17.17 15.47 15.65
CA PHE A 34 -18.06 16.39 16.39
C PHE A 34 -19.26 16.86 15.52
N ALA A 35 -19.46 16.25 14.35
CA ALA A 35 -20.53 16.54 13.40
C ALA A 35 -21.42 15.30 13.20
N ASP A 36 -22.75 15.50 13.14
CA ASP A 36 -23.73 14.40 13.13
C ASP A 36 -24.05 13.90 11.73
N ASP A 37 -24.12 14.79 10.72
CA ASP A 37 -24.42 14.43 9.32
C ASP A 37 -23.13 14.16 8.55
N VAL A 38 -22.36 13.14 8.92
CA VAL A 38 -21.10 12.78 8.23
C VAL A 38 -21.00 11.29 7.95
N LYS A 39 -20.17 10.93 6.96
CA LYS A 39 -19.75 9.55 6.70
C LYS A 39 -18.25 9.49 6.88
N CYS A 40 -17.80 8.86 7.95
CA CYS A 40 -16.38 8.67 8.22
C CYS A 40 -16.11 7.21 8.52
N SER A 41 -15.10 6.64 7.87
CA SER A 41 -14.66 5.28 8.15
C SER A 41 -13.14 5.18 8.07
N HIS A 42 -12.60 4.19 8.75
CA HIS A 42 -11.19 3.85 8.68
C HIS A 42 -11.03 2.33 8.56
N GLY A 43 -10.04 1.91 7.79
CA GLY A 43 -9.69 0.51 7.57
C GLY A 43 -8.21 0.31 7.85
N CYS A 44 -7.90 -0.76 8.56
CA CYS A 44 -6.52 -1.16 8.81
C CYS A 44 -6.35 -2.65 8.55
N THR A 45 -5.39 -3.02 7.71
CA THR A 45 -5.01 -4.41 7.44
C THR A 45 -3.54 -4.62 7.72
N VAL A 46 -3.21 -5.79 8.27
CA VAL A 46 -1.82 -6.24 8.47
C VAL A 46 -1.75 -7.67 7.97
N GLY A 47 -0.78 -7.95 7.10
CA GLY A 47 -0.57 -9.28 6.53
C GLY A 47 0.85 -9.51 6.08
N GLN A 48 1.07 -10.64 5.43
CA GLN A 48 2.33 -11.01 4.79
C GLN A 48 2.12 -11.08 3.28
N LEU A 49 3.19 -11.29 2.52
CA LEU A 49 3.09 -11.56 1.10
C LEU A 49 2.24 -12.81 0.84
N ASN A 50 1.47 -12.78 -0.26
CA ASN A 50 0.66 -13.92 -0.65
C ASN A 50 1.57 -15.08 -1.11
N GLU A 51 1.65 -16.14 -0.29
CA GLU A 51 2.50 -17.30 -0.55
C GLU A 51 2.09 -18.07 -1.80
N ASP A 52 0.80 -18.13 -2.14
CA ASP A 52 0.33 -18.78 -3.37
C ASP A 52 0.78 -18.00 -4.62
N ALA A 53 0.69 -16.66 -4.57
CA ALA A 53 1.18 -15.81 -5.64
C ALA A 53 2.71 -15.90 -5.77
N LEU A 54 3.42 -15.92 -4.65
CA LEU A 54 4.87 -16.12 -4.61
C LEU A 54 5.26 -17.47 -5.21
N PHE A 55 4.57 -18.55 -4.81
CA PHE A 55 4.76 -19.89 -5.36
C PHE A 55 4.50 -19.91 -6.87
N TYR A 56 3.42 -19.28 -7.33
CA TYR A 56 3.04 -19.24 -8.74
C TYR A 56 4.06 -18.52 -9.63
N LEU A 57 4.62 -17.40 -9.15
CA LEU A 57 5.69 -16.67 -9.84
C LEU A 57 6.96 -17.52 -9.92
N ARG A 58 7.32 -18.16 -8.79
CA ARG A 58 8.49 -19.04 -8.72
C ARG A 58 8.36 -20.27 -9.62
N ALA A 59 7.17 -20.86 -9.72
CA ALA A 59 6.89 -21.97 -10.63
C ALA A 59 7.09 -21.62 -12.11
N ARG A 60 7.07 -20.33 -12.46
CA ARG A 60 7.41 -19.82 -13.81
C ARG A 60 8.88 -19.47 -14.00
N GLY A 61 9.74 -19.80 -13.04
CA GLY A 61 11.17 -19.56 -13.13
C GLY A 61 11.61 -18.17 -12.66
N ILE A 62 10.71 -17.37 -12.09
CA ILE A 62 11.09 -16.09 -11.46
C ILE A 62 11.80 -16.40 -10.14
N SER A 63 12.94 -15.75 -9.88
CA SER A 63 13.66 -15.98 -8.63
C SER A 63 12.82 -15.55 -7.42
N LYS A 64 13.10 -16.12 -6.23
CA LYS A 64 12.35 -15.75 -5.02
C LYS A 64 12.40 -14.25 -4.75
N ASN A 65 13.58 -13.65 -4.90
CA ASN A 65 13.79 -12.23 -4.63
C ASN A 65 12.98 -11.37 -5.60
N GLU A 66 13.07 -11.64 -6.91
CA GLU A 66 12.29 -10.90 -7.92
C GLU A 66 10.78 -11.09 -7.72
N ALA A 67 10.32 -12.30 -7.37
CA ALA A 67 8.91 -12.55 -7.13
C ALA A 67 8.39 -11.78 -5.90
N GLN A 68 9.16 -11.74 -4.80
CA GLN A 68 8.81 -10.92 -3.63
C GLN A 68 8.80 -9.43 -3.98
N ALA A 69 9.80 -8.98 -4.74
CA ALA A 69 9.95 -7.59 -5.13
C ALA A 69 8.80 -7.13 -6.05
N LEU A 70 8.35 -7.98 -6.99
CA LEU A 70 7.17 -7.74 -7.83
C LEU A 70 5.88 -7.61 -7.00
N LEU A 71 5.67 -8.50 -6.03
CA LEU A 71 4.49 -8.43 -5.16
C LEU A 71 4.50 -7.15 -4.29
N LEU A 72 5.68 -6.75 -3.80
CA LEU A 72 5.85 -5.50 -3.05
C LEU A 72 5.66 -4.27 -3.91
N TYR A 73 6.17 -4.30 -5.14
CA TYR A 73 5.97 -3.24 -6.11
C TYR A 73 4.47 -3.05 -6.39
N ALA A 74 3.74 -4.13 -6.66
CA ALA A 74 2.30 -4.09 -6.86
C ALA A 74 1.57 -3.50 -5.64
N PHE A 75 1.88 -3.97 -4.43
CA PHE A 75 1.31 -3.44 -3.19
C PHE A 75 1.55 -1.94 -3.00
N ALA A 76 2.77 -1.46 -3.26
CA ALA A 76 3.10 -0.05 -3.13
C ALA A 76 2.51 0.80 -4.27
N ASN A 77 2.31 0.23 -5.45
CA ASN A 77 1.73 0.92 -6.60
C ASN A 77 0.27 1.32 -6.39
N ASP A 78 -0.51 0.54 -5.62
CA ASP A 78 -1.87 0.91 -5.23
C ASP A 78 -1.92 2.28 -4.51
N ALA A 79 -0.89 2.61 -3.72
CA ALA A 79 -0.82 3.90 -3.03
C ALA A 79 -0.47 5.08 -3.98
N MET A 80 0.04 4.78 -5.18
CA MET A 80 0.51 5.76 -6.15
C MET A 80 -0.45 5.94 -7.33
N GLU A 81 -1.54 5.17 -7.39
CA GLU A 81 -2.49 5.16 -8.51
C GLU A 81 -3.05 6.56 -8.82
N ASN A 82 -3.28 7.38 -7.80
CA ASN A 82 -3.86 8.73 -7.91
C ASN A 82 -2.85 9.85 -8.27
N ILE A 83 -1.62 9.50 -8.66
CA ILE A 83 -0.63 10.49 -9.12
C ILE A 83 -0.87 10.78 -10.60
N ASP A 84 -1.52 11.91 -10.89
CA ASP A 84 -1.87 12.33 -12.26
C ASP A 84 -0.71 12.96 -13.05
N ILE A 85 0.36 13.35 -12.36
CA ILE A 85 1.52 14.00 -12.98
C ILE A 85 2.47 12.91 -13.49
N GLU A 86 2.41 12.61 -14.79
CA GLU A 86 3.17 11.51 -15.38
C GLU A 86 4.68 11.54 -15.07
N PRO A 87 5.40 12.67 -15.20
CA PRO A 87 6.82 12.71 -14.86
C PRO A 87 7.11 12.42 -13.37
N LEU A 88 6.15 12.72 -12.49
CA LEU A 88 6.27 12.43 -11.06
C LEU A 88 6.01 10.95 -10.79
N LYS A 89 4.99 10.38 -11.44
CA LYS A 89 4.66 8.95 -11.35
C LYS A 89 5.81 8.07 -11.82
N GLU A 90 6.42 8.41 -12.97
CA GLU A 90 7.61 7.72 -13.49
C GLU A 90 8.77 7.81 -12.50
N LYS A 91 9.04 9.01 -11.98
CA LYS A 91 10.15 9.23 -11.03
C LYS A 91 9.98 8.41 -9.75
N ILE A 92 8.78 8.39 -9.17
CA ILE A 92 8.53 7.63 -7.94
C ILE A 92 8.57 6.12 -8.23
N SER A 93 8.03 5.68 -9.37
CA SER A 93 8.08 4.26 -9.77
C SER A 93 9.51 3.76 -9.90
N LYS A 94 10.42 4.56 -10.47
CA LYS A 94 11.86 4.25 -10.54
C LYS A 94 12.50 4.15 -9.15
N LEU A 95 12.25 5.13 -8.28
CA LEU A 95 12.76 5.12 -6.91
C LEU A 95 12.27 3.90 -6.10
N LEU A 96 11.02 3.48 -6.34
CA LEU A 96 10.45 2.30 -5.70
C LEU A 96 11.11 1.02 -6.22
N ALA A 97 11.26 0.88 -7.54
CA ALA A 97 11.92 -0.27 -8.16
C ALA A 97 13.38 -0.41 -7.68
N GLU A 98 14.12 0.71 -7.62
CA GLU A 98 15.48 0.76 -7.08
C GLU A 98 15.54 0.29 -5.62
N LYS A 99 14.62 0.79 -4.77
CA LYS A 99 14.57 0.44 -3.35
C LYS A 99 14.20 -1.02 -3.10
N LEU A 100 13.43 -1.62 -4.00
CA LEU A 100 12.99 -3.01 -3.93
C LEU A 100 13.91 -3.96 -4.71
N GLU A 101 14.98 -3.46 -5.32
CA GLU A 101 15.90 -4.22 -6.17
C GLU A 101 15.18 -4.99 -7.31
N VAL A 102 14.13 -4.39 -7.89
CA VAL A 102 13.38 -4.99 -8.99
C VAL A 102 13.89 -4.45 -10.32
N ASN A 103 14.26 -5.35 -11.24
CA ASN A 103 14.49 -5.00 -12.64
C ASN A 103 13.15 -4.98 -13.38
N ILE A 104 12.41 -3.88 -13.30
CA ILE A 104 11.22 -3.64 -14.13
C ILE A 104 11.64 -2.71 -15.26
N GLU A 105 11.45 -3.13 -16.51
CA GLU A 105 11.43 -2.19 -17.64
C GLU A 105 10.18 -1.32 -17.50
N LEU A 106 10.33 -0.16 -16.85
CA LEU A 106 9.31 0.89 -16.75
C LEU A 106 9.40 1.85 -17.93
#